data_AF-A0A962IY01-F1
#
_entry.id   AF-A0A962IY01-F1
#
_cell.length_a   1.000
_cell.length_b   1.000
_cell.length_c   1.000
_cell.angle_alpha   90.00
_cell.angle_beta   90.00
_cell.angle_gamma   90.00
#
_symmetry.space_group_name_H-M   'P 1'
#
loop_
_entity.id
_entity.type
_entity.pdbx_description
1 polymer ?
#
loop_
_entity_poly.entity_id
_entity_poly.type
_entity_poly.pdbx_seq_one_letter_code
_entity_poly.pdbx_strand_id
1 'polypeptide(L)'
;LTYLGRTDEALVALGDNPTGAAEDIAWVTYQAARQQQSIAGFEAALAWYQQAEDSRGIGDSLFQLARQHAEQGHQRKALDFSERAERTLQAAGFEPEAESVRRWRSALQDS
;
A
#
# COMPACT_ATOMS: atom_id res chain seq x y z
N LEU A 1 -12.54 16.94 11.00
CA LEU A 1 -13.44 16.05 10.23
C LEU A 1 -13.81 16.69 8.89
N THR A 2 -12.82 16.97 8.05
CA THR A 2 -13.07 17.60 6.73
C THR A 2 -12.12 17.01 5.70
N TYR A 3 -12.15 15.69 5.55
CA TYR A 3 -11.46 14.98 4.48
C TYR A 3 -12.39 14.73 3.26
N LEU A 4 -13.69 15.02 3.39
CA LEU A 4 -14.72 14.70 2.39
C LEU A 4 -14.94 15.79 1.31
N GLY A 5 -14.44 17.01 1.52
CA GLY A 5 -14.76 18.13 0.60
C GLY A 5 -14.00 18.11 -0.73
N ARG A 6 -12.81 17.51 -0.79
CA ARG A 6 -12.00 17.40 -2.04
C ARG A 6 -12.16 16.06 -2.75
N THR A 7 -12.74 15.06 -2.10
CA THR A 7 -12.99 13.75 -2.70
C THR A 7 -14.19 13.77 -3.63
N ASP A 8 -15.23 14.55 -3.32
CA ASP A 8 -16.43 14.64 -4.17
C ASP A 8 -16.17 15.40 -5.49
N GLU A 9 -15.39 16.48 -5.47
CA GLU A 9 -14.98 17.17 -6.71
C GLU A 9 -14.05 16.30 -7.58
N ALA A 10 -13.17 15.51 -6.95
CA ALA A 10 -12.35 14.54 -7.67
C ALA A 10 -13.21 13.42 -8.29
N LEU A 11 -14.20 12.90 -7.54
CA LEU A 11 -15.14 11.85 -7.98
C LEU A 11 -16.02 12.28 -9.15
N VAL A 12 -16.37 13.56 -9.27
CA VAL A 12 -17.15 14.09 -10.40
C VAL A 12 -16.27 14.31 -11.65
N ALA A 13 -14.99 14.64 -11.48
CA ALA A 13 -14.03 14.76 -12.60
C ALA A 13 -13.56 13.40 -13.15
N LEU A 14 -13.90 12.31 -12.47
CA LEU A 14 -13.43 10.93 -12.64
C LEU A 14 -14.21 10.10 -13.69
N GLY A 15 -15.30 10.64 -14.25
CA GLY A 15 -16.21 9.89 -15.11
C GLY A 15 -15.61 9.35 -16.42
N ASP A 16 -14.51 9.95 -16.91
CA ASP A 16 -14.04 9.71 -18.29
C ASP A 16 -12.56 9.27 -18.41
N ASN A 17 -11.80 9.13 -17.30
CA ASN A 17 -10.41 8.65 -17.34
C ASN A 17 -10.08 7.77 -16.11
N PRO A 18 -10.38 6.47 -16.17
CA PRO A 18 -10.39 5.60 -14.98
C PRO A 18 -9.00 5.28 -14.42
N THR A 19 -7.94 5.30 -15.23
CA THR A 19 -6.58 4.94 -14.79
C THR A 19 -5.88 6.09 -14.07
N GLY A 20 -5.81 7.27 -14.69
CA GLY A 20 -5.07 8.41 -14.11
C GLY A 20 -5.64 8.87 -12.76
N ALA A 21 -6.95 8.81 -12.60
CA ALA A 21 -7.57 9.25 -11.35
C ALA A 21 -7.60 8.17 -10.26
N ALA A 22 -7.56 6.87 -10.62
CA ALA A 22 -7.32 5.81 -9.63
C ALA A 22 -5.89 5.89 -9.08
N GLU A 23 -4.89 6.16 -9.92
CA GLU A 23 -3.49 6.39 -9.50
C GLU A 23 -3.38 7.58 -8.54
N ASP A 24 -4.00 8.72 -8.88
CA ASP A 24 -4.00 9.92 -8.05
C ASP A 24 -4.68 9.68 -6.69
N ILE A 25 -5.85 9.03 -6.67
CA ILE A 25 -6.52 8.66 -5.41
C ILE A 25 -5.66 7.71 -4.60
N ALA A 26 -5.07 6.70 -5.24
CA ALA A 26 -4.22 5.72 -4.56
C ALA A 26 -3.05 6.42 -3.87
N TRP A 27 -2.35 7.31 -4.58
CA TRP A 27 -1.23 8.04 -4.02
C TRP A 27 -1.65 8.96 -2.87
N VAL A 28 -2.71 9.76 -3.03
CA VAL A 28 -3.18 10.66 -1.95
C VAL A 28 -3.61 9.86 -0.72
N THR A 29 -4.33 8.76 -0.93
CA THR A 29 -4.79 7.87 0.14
C THR A 29 -3.60 7.23 0.86
N TYR A 30 -2.60 6.76 0.10
CA TYR A 30 -1.37 6.18 0.63
C TYR A 30 -0.58 7.20 1.47
N GLN A 31 -0.39 8.43 0.98
CA GLN A 31 0.30 9.47 1.76
C GLN A 31 -0.46 9.80 3.04
N ALA A 32 -1.79 9.93 2.99
CA ALA A 32 -2.60 10.15 4.19
C ALA A 32 -2.46 9.01 5.20
N ALA A 33 -2.48 7.76 4.72
CA ALA A 33 -2.28 6.57 5.54
C ALA A 33 -0.90 6.53 6.20
N ARG A 34 0.17 6.89 5.46
CA ARG A 34 1.54 6.99 5.98
C ARG A 34 1.68 8.01 7.09
N GLN A 35 1.10 9.21 6.90
CA GLN A 35 1.16 10.27 7.90
C GLN A 35 0.43 9.90 9.19
N GLN A 36 -0.64 9.09 9.09
CA GLN A 36 -1.46 8.67 10.22
C GLN A 36 -1.10 7.29 10.77
N GLN A 37 -0.17 6.58 10.13
CA GLN A 37 0.13 5.17 10.41
C GLN A 37 -1.15 4.30 10.46
N SER A 38 -2.04 4.51 9.49
CA SER A 38 -3.38 3.91 9.50
C SER A 38 -3.44 2.61 8.68
N ILE A 39 -3.70 1.49 9.34
CA ILE A 39 -3.95 0.19 8.68
C ILE A 39 -5.11 0.30 7.70
N ALA A 40 -6.26 0.84 8.13
CA ALA A 40 -7.43 0.99 7.26
C ALA A 40 -7.14 1.92 6.07
N GLY A 41 -6.29 2.94 6.25
CA GLY A 41 -5.84 3.81 5.17
C GLY A 41 -4.97 3.06 4.15
N PHE A 42 -4.06 2.21 4.61
CA PHE A 42 -3.23 1.38 3.73
C PHE A 42 -4.03 0.30 3.00
N GLU A 43 -5.06 -0.28 3.63
CA GLU A 43 -6.01 -1.19 2.97
C GLU A 43 -6.80 -0.48 1.86
N ALA A 44 -7.25 0.75 2.11
CA ALA A 44 -7.92 1.57 1.10
C ALA A 44 -6.98 1.93 -0.06
N ALA A 45 -5.75 2.35 0.24
CA ALA A 45 -4.73 2.63 -0.79
C ALA A 45 -4.41 1.40 -1.63
N LEU A 46 -4.30 0.22 -1.00
CA LEU A 46 -4.09 -1.05 -1.68
C LEU A 46 -5.22 -1.33 -2.70
N ALA A 47 -6.48 -1.14 -2.33
CA ALA A 47 -7.60 -1.34 -3.24
C ALA A 47 -7.53 -0.40 -4.46
N TRP A 48 -7.15 0.87 -4.24
CA TRP A 48 -6.98 1.82 -5.34
C TRP A 48 -5.80 1.49 -6.24
N TYR A 49 -4.65 1.09 -5.69
CA TYR A 49 -3.51 0.65 -6.50
C TYR A 49 -3.80 -0.63 -7.28
N GLN A 50 -4.64 -1.54 -6.74
CA GLN A 50 -5.14 -2.70 -7.49
C GLN A 50 -6.03 -2.29 -8.66
N GLN A 51 -6.92 -1.31 -8.47
CA GLN A 51 -7.75 -0.78 -9.56
C GLN A 51 -6.94 -0.03 -10.61
N ALA A 52 -5.87 0.65 -10.21
CA ALA A 52 -4.92 1.30 -11.09
C ALA A 52 -3.92 0.34 -11.76
N GLU A 53 -3.93 -0.95 -11.40
CA GLU A 53 -2.95 -1.95 -11.84
C GLU A 53 -1.48 -1.57 -11.53
N ASP A 54 -1.27 -0.68 -10.54
CA ASP A 54 0.04 -0.22 -10.11
C ASP A 54 0.68 -1.24 -9.15
N SER A 55 1.47 -2.14 -9.74
CA SER A 55 2.19 -3.17 -9.01
C SER A 55 3.15 -2.63 -7.96
N ARG A 56 3.72 -1.43 -8.18
CA ARG A 56 4.60 -0.82 -7.19
C ARG A 56 3.80 -0.31 -6.00
N GLY A 57 2.74 0.45 -6.24
CA GLY A 57 1.86 0.94 -5.18
C GLY A 57 1.22 -0.19 -4.36
N ILE A 58 0.85 -1.30 -5.01
CA ILE A 58 0.40 -2.53 -4.35
C ILE A 58 1.48 -3.07 -3.41
N GLY A 59 2.71 -3.26 -3.91
CA GLY A 59 3.83 -3.77 -3.13
C GLY A 59 4.16 -2.90 -1.91
N ASP A 60 4.24 -1.59 -2.11
CA ASP A 60 4.52 -0.62 -1.05
C ASP A 60 3.41 -0.61 0.01
N SER A 61 2.14 -0.66 -0.39
CA SER A 61 0.99 -0.69 0.53
C SER A 61 0.98 -1.97 1.37
N LEU A 62 1.23 -3.13 0.75
CA LEU A 62 1.35 -4.40 1.46
C LEU A 62 2.52 -4.38 2.46
N PHE A 63 3.66 -3.80 2.10
CA PHE A 63 4.80 -3.72 3.01
C PHE A 63 4.51 -2.81 4.21
N GLN A 64 3.81 -1.70 4.00
CA GLN A 64 3.41 -0.83 5.11
C GLN A 64 2.40 -1.51 6.05
N LEU A 65 1.45 -2.28 5.51
CA LEU A 65 0.57 -3.13 6.32
C LEU A 65 1.37 -4.15 7.14
N ALA A 66 2.40 -4.76 6.54
CA ALA A 66 3.28 -5.68 7.25
C ALA A 66 3.95 -5.01 8.46
N ARG A 67 4.51 -3.82 8.27
CA ARG A 67 5.16 -3.04 9.33
C ARG A 67 4.19 -2.65 10.45
N GLN A 68 3.01 -2.15 10.11
CA GLN A 68 2.00 -1.78 11.09
C GLN A 68 1.52 -2.99 11.91
N HIS A 69 1.36 -4.15 11.28
CA HIS A 69 1.04 -5.38 12.00
C HIS A 69 2.19 -5.87 12.90
N ALA A 70 3.45 -5.73 12.47
CA ALA A 70 4.60 -6.07 13.31
C ALA A 70 4.67 -5.16 14.55
N GLU A 71 4.46 -3.86 14.38
CA GLU A 71 4.43 -2.87 15.47
C GLU A 71 3.33 -3.19 16.51
N GLN A 72 2.23 -3.81 16.08
CA GLN A 72 1.14 -4.28 16.96
C GLN A 72 1.36 -5.69 17.53
N GLY A 73 2.50 -6.33 17.29
CA GLY A 73 2.79 -7.70 17.74
C GLY A 73 2.09 -8.80 16.92
N HIS A 74 1.42 -8.45 15.82
CA HIS A 74 0.76 -9.41 14.93
C HIS A 74 1.74 -10.04 13.93
N GLN A 75 2.81 -10.67 14.44
CA GLN A 75 3.95 -11.15 13.64
C GLN A 75 3.54 -12.05 12.46
N ARG A 76 2.58 -12.97 12.66
CA ARG A 76 2.09 -13.85 11.58
C ARG A 76 1.47 -13.06 10.42
N LYS A 77 0.71 -12.00 10.70
CA LYS A 77 0.14 -11.14 9.66
C LYS A 77 1.23 -10.33 8.97
N ALA A 78 2.20 -9.83 9.73
CA ALA A 78 3.34 -9.10 9.18
C ALA A 78 4.14 -9.95 8.16
N LEU A 79 4.40 -11.21 8.49
CA LEU A 79 5.08 -12.14 7.58
C LEU A 79 4.26 -12.41 6.31
N ASP A 80 2.94 -12.62 6.42
CA ASP A 80 2.05 -12.80 5.26
C ASP A 80 2.08 -11.59 4.31
N PHE A 81 1.88 -10.39 4.87
CA PHE A 81 1.85 -9.17 4.07
C PHE A 81 3.20 -8.86 3.41
N SER A 82 4.31 -9.09 4.11
CA SER A 82 5.65 -8.87 3.54
C SER A 82 6.00 -9.90 2.46
N GLU A 83 5.57 -11.16 2.59
CA GLU A 83 5.74 -12.16 1.53
C GLU A 83 4.95 -11.79 0.26
N ARG A 84 3.72 -11.30 0.42
CA ARG A 84 2.90 -10.81 -0.70
C ARG A 84 3.50 -9.56 -1.35
N ALA A 85 4.03 -8.64 -0.55
CA ALA A 85 4.73 -7.45 -1.05
C ALA A 85 5.95 -7.84 -1.90
N GLU A 86 6.82 -8.72 -1.38
CA GLU A 86 8.01 -9.21 -2.08
C GLU A 86 7.63 -9.85 -3.42
N ARG A 87 6.66 -10.78 -3.43
CA ARG A 87 6.22 -11.45 -4.66
C ARG A 87 5.67 -10.48 -5.70
N THR A 88 4.89 -9.48 -5.26
CA THR A 88 4.30 -8.47 -6.16
C THR A 88 5.41 -7.64 -6.81
N LEU A 89 6.34 -7.13 -6.01
CA LEU A 89 7.45 -6.31 -6.48
C LEU A 89 8.37 -7.09 -7.41
N GLN A 90 8.68 -8.34 -7.04
CA GLN A 90 9.50 -9.23 -7.86
C GLN A 90 8.85 -9.52 -9.22
N ALA A 91 7.56 -9.87 -9.23
CA ALA A 91 6.84 -10.16 -10.47
C ALA A 91 6.78 -8.95 -11.41
N ALA A 92 6.81 -7.73 -10.85
CA ALA A 92 6.81 -6.47 -11.60
C ALA A 92 8.23 -5.93 -11.90
N GLY A 93 9.30 -6.66 -11.54
CA GLY A 93 10.68 -6.28 -11.84
C GLY A 93 11.30 -5.25 -10.88
N PHE A 94 10.64 -4.94 -9.77
CA PHE A 94 11.15 -4.05 -8.70
C PHE A 94 12.01 -4.82 -7.69
N GLU A 95 13.12 -5.39 -8.19
CA GLU A 95 14.03 -6.24 -7.39
C GLU A 95 14.66 -5.53 -6.18
N PRO A 96 15.15 -4.27 -6.26
CA PRO A 96 15.73 -3.60 -5.10
C PRO A 96 14.75 -3.50 -3.91
N GLU A 97 13.47 -3.31 -4.20
CA GLU A 97 12.44 -3.18 -3.19
C GLU A 97 11.93 -4.52 -2.70
N ALA A 98 11.82 -5.51 -3.58
CA ALA A 98 11.59 -6.89 -3.18
C ALA A 98 12.67 -7.37 -2.19
N GLU A 99 13.95 -7.09 -2.48
CA GLU A 99 15.07 -7.42 -1.60
C GLU A 99 15.00 -6.66 -0.26
N SER A 100 14.61 -5.39 -0.29
CA SER A 100 14.42 -4.60 0.94
C SER A 100 13.35 -5.20 1.84
N VAL A 101 12.22 -5.65 1.26
CA VAL A 101 11.16 -6.35 1.97
C VAL A 101 11.65 -7.69 2.51
N ARG A 102 12.37 -8.48 1.70
CA ARG A 102 12.94 -9.78 2.09
C ARG A 102 13.86 -9.62 3.30
N ARG A 103 14.79 -8.67 3.25
CA ARG A 103 15.73 -8.40 4.34
C ARG A 103 15.01 -8.00 5.63
N TRP A 104 14.00 -7.14 5.54
CA TRP A 104 13.18 -6.76 6.69
C TRP A 104 12.43 -7.96 7.27
N ARG A 105 11.85 -8.80 6.40
CA ARG A 105 11.11 -10.00 6.79
C ARG A 105 12.01 -10.99 7.53
N SER A 106 13.23 -11.25 7.03
CA SER A 106 14.20 -12.11 7.71
C SER A 106 14.55 -11.58 9.11
N ALA A 107 14.81 -10.26 9.23
CA ALA A 107 15.11 -9.64 10.52
C ALA A 107 13.95 -9.75 11.53
N LEU A 108 12.69 -9.76 11.05
CA LEU A 108 11.51 -9.96 11.89
C LEU A 108 11.33 -11.42 12.34
N GLN A 109 11.86 -12.39 11.59
CA GLN A 109 11.81 -13.81 11.99
C GLN A 109 12.87 -14.14 13.05
N ASP A 110 13.98 -13.40 13.03
CA ASP A 110 15.11 -13.57 13.95
C ASP A 110 14.96 -12.76 15.26
N SER A 111 13.90 -11.96 15.41
CA SER A 111 13.59 -11.12 16.58
C SER A 111 12.67 -11.81 17.59
#